data_AF-A0A815XSC8-F1
#
_entry.id   AF-A0A815XSC8-F1
#
_cell.length_a   1.000
_cell.length_b   1.000
_cell.length_c   1.000
_cell.angle_alpha   90.00
_cell.angle_beta   90.00
_cell.angle_gamma   90.00
#
_symmetry.space_group_name_H-M   'P 1'
#
loop_
_entity.id
_entity.type
_entity.pdbx_description
1 polymer ?
#
loop_
_entity_poly.entity_id
_entity_poly.type
_entity_poly.pdbx_seq_one_letter_code
_entity_poly.pdbx_strand_id
1 'polypeptide(L)' 'MIPRQGAILALMRFLEKYAKHGKIGTLAIDHILRMARFILDTNYFVYNNKYYRQIRGGAMGSAFTQVLANI' A
#
# COMPACT_ATOMS: atom_id res chain seq x y z
N MET A 1 2.38 -13.84 -3.09
CA MET A 1 2.36 -12.98 -1.89
C MET A 1 3.07 -11.68 -2.22
N ILE A 2 2.42 -10.53 -2.05
CA ILE A 2 3.00 -9.23 -2.46
C ILE A 2 4.18 -8.87 -1.53
N PRO A 3 5.42 -8.75 -2.03
CA PRO A 3 6.57 -8.32 -1.22
C PRO A 3 6.45 -6.83 -0.92
N ARG A 4 6.37 -6.42 0.36
CA ARG A 4 6.09 -5.02 0.75
C ARG A 4 7.00 -3.99 0.09
N GLN A 5 8.31 -4.19 0.17
CA GLN A 5 9.27 -3.25 -0.41
C GLN A 5 9.13 -3.17 -1.93
N GLY A 6 8.95 -4.32 -2.60
CA GLY A 6 8.70 -4.37 -4.03
C GLY A 6 7.41 -3.68 -4.44
N ALA A 7 6.35 -3.85 -3.65
CA ALA A 7 5.05 -3.22 -3.87
C ALA A 7 5.11 -1.70 -3.75
N ILE A 8 5.82 -1.18 -2.75
CA ILE A 8 6.03 0.26 -2.58
C ILE A 8 6.87 0.82 -3.75
N LEU A 9 7.87 0.08 -4.22
CA LEU A 9 8.66 0.49 -5.38
C LEU A 9 7.83 0.50 -6.68
N ALA A 10 7.00 -0.52 -6.89
CA ALA A 10 6.08 -0.60 -8.02
C ALA A 10 5.06 0.56 -7.98
N LEU A 11 4.48 0.83 -6.81
CA LEU A 11 3.59 1.96 -6.59
C LEU A 11 4.27 3.30 -6.87
N MET A 12 5.51 3.50 -6.41
CA MET A 12 6.27 4.73 -6.69
C MET A 12 6.43 4.95 -8.19
N ARG A 13 6.89 3.92 -8.93
CA ARG A 13 7.04 3.98 -10.39
C ARG A 13 5.71 4.24 -11.11
N PHE A 14 4.64 3.60 -10.64
CA PHE A 14 3.30 3.81 -11.18
C PHE A 14 2.83 5.25 -10.98
N LEU A 15 2.98 5.80 -9.78
CA LEU A 15 2.60 7.18 -9.48
C LEU A 15 3.45 8.18 -10.26
N GLU A 16 4.76 7.98 -10.36
CA GLU A 16 5.66 8.83 -11.15
C GLU A 16 5.26 8.88 -12.63
N LYS A 17 4.81 7.75 -13.20
CA LYS A 17 4.35 7.69 -14.60
C LYS A 17 3.14 8.59 -14.88
N TYR A 18 2.24 8.76 -13.92
CA TYR A 18 0.99 9.51 -14.09
C TYR A 18 0.95 10.85 -13.35
N ALA A 19 1.97 11.14 -12.55
CA ALA A 19 2.05 12.37 -11.80
C ALA A 19 2.30 13.58 -12.70
N LYS A 20 1.66 14.69 -12.34
CA LYS A 20 1.96 16.01 -12.91
C LYS A 20 2.62 16.83 -11.82
N HIS A 21 3.87 17.26 -12.06
CA HIS A 21 4.66 18.04 -11.09
C HIS A 21 4.81 17.34 -9.72
N GLY A 22 4.99 16.02 -9.72
CA GLY A 22 5.19 15.23 -8.49
C GLY A 22 3.90 15.02 -7.65
N LYS A 23 2.72 15.23 -8.26
CA LYS A 23 1.43 15.10 -7.59
C LYS A 23 0.42 14.31 -8.44
N ILE A 24 -0.54 13.69 -7.76
CA ILE A 24 -1.77 13.13 -8.33
C ILE A 24 -2.94 13.97 -7.80
N GLY A 25 -3.55 14.77 -8.66
CA GLY A 25 -4.52 15.78 -8.23
C GLY A 25 -3.87 16.77 -7.26
N THR A 26 -4.39 16.82 -6.03
CA THR A 26 -3.85 17.68 -4.95
C THR A 26 -2.83 16.97 -4.05
N LEU A 27 -2.67 15.65 -4.19
CA LEU A 27 -1.83 14.83 -3.31
C LEU A 27 -0.40 14.69 -3.85
N ALA A 28 0.59 15.00 -3.01
CA ALA A 28 2.00 14.70 -3.31
C ALA A 28 2.26 13.20 -3.27
N ILE A 29 3.11 12.70 -4.19
CA ILE A 29 3.48 11.28 -4.25
C ILE A 29 4.03 10.79 -2.90
N ASP A 30 4.87 11.58 -2.22
CA ASP A 30 5.43 11.24 -0.91
C ASP A 30 4.35 10.94 0.13
N HIS A 31 3.25 11.70 0.16
CA HIS A 31 2.14 11.43 1.07
C HIS A 31 1.43 10.11 0.74
N ILE A 32 1.21 9.85 -0.55
CA ILE A 32 0.60 8.58 -1.00
C ILE A 32 1.49 7.40 -0.59
N LEU A 33 2.81 7.50 -0.80
CA LEU A 33 3.77 6.46 -0.43
C LEU A 33 3.86 6.25 1.08
N ARG A 34 3.83 7.31 1.89
CA ARG A 34 3.80 7.22 3.36
C ARG A 34 2.53 6.54 3.86
N MET A 35 1.37 6.90 3.31
CA MET A 35 0.10 6.22 3.63
C MET A 35 0.13 4.74 3.23
N ALA A 36 0.65 4.44 2.03
CA ALA A 36 0.80 3.06 1.56
C ALA A 36 1.68 2.21 2.49
N ARG A 37 2.83 2.75 2.91
CA ARG A 37 3.71 2.10 3.90
C ARG A 37 2.99 1.89 5.23
N PHE A 38 2.33 2.94 5.73
CA PHE A 38 1.58 2.86 6.98
C PHE A 38 0.56 1.73 6.93
N ILE A 39 -0.29 1.66 5.90
CA ILE A 39 -1.31 0.60 5.74
C ILE A 39 -0.68 -0.79 5.70
N LEU A 40 0.43 -0.98 4.98
CA LEU A 40 1.10 -2.28 4.90
C LEU A 40 1.76 -2.68 6.23
N ASP A 41 2.29 -1.72 6.99
CA ASP A 41 2.95 -1.95 8.26
C ASP A 41 1.97 -2.12 9.42
N THR A 42 0.82 -1.44 9.37
CA THR A 42 -0.24 -1.50 10.38
C THR A 42 -1.42 -2.37 9.93
N ASN A 43 -1.13 -3.40 9.14
CA ASN A 43 -2.13 -4.39 8.77
C ASN A 43 -2.37 -5.39 9.92
N TYR A 44 -3.53 -5.28 10.56
CA TYR A 44 -3.99 -6.16 11.63
C TYR A 44 -5.36 -6.77 11.31
N PHE A 45 -5.59 -8.00 11.75
CA PHE A 45 -6.89 -8.66 11.71
C PHE A 45 -7.26 -9.23 13.07
N VAL A 46 -8.56 -9.37 13.30
CA VAL A 46 -9.11 -9.92 14.55
C VAL A 46 -9.58 -11.34 14.30
N TYR A 47 -9.16 -12.25 15.17
CA TYR A 47 -9.63 -13.63 15.20
C TYR A 47 -9.70 -14.12 16.64
N ASN A 48 -10.80 -14.76 17.04
CA ASN A 48 -10.98 -15.29 18.40
C ASN A 48 -10.61 -14.29 19.52
N ASN A 49 -11.16 -13.06 19.46
CA ASN A 49 -10.88 -11.96 20.39
C ASN A 49 -9.40 -11.58 20.56
N LYS A 50 -8.55 -11.91 19.59
CA LYS A 50 -7.14 -11.54 19.56
C LYS A 50 -6.80 -10.76 18.30
N TYR A 51 -5.87 -9.82 18.43
CA TYR A 51 -5.32 -9.06 17.31
C TYR A 51 -4.07 -9.74 16.76
N TYR A 52 -4.01 -9.88 15.45
CA TYR A 52 -2.88 -10.48 14.75
C TYR A 52 -2.34 -9.48 13.74
N ARG A 53 -1.03 -9.22 13.80
CA ARG A 53 -0.35 -8.43 12.77
C ARG A 53 -0.02 -9.33 11.60
N GLN A 54 -0.50 -8.98 10.42
CA GLN A 54 -0.01 -9.61 9.21
C GLN A 54 1.40 -9.06 8.94
N ILE A 55 2.40 -9.94 8.89
CA ILE A 55 3.81 -9.55 8.67
C ILE A 55 4.23 -9.61 7.20
N ARG A 56 3.42 -10.25 6.35
CA ARG A 56 3.73 -10.55 4.96
C ARG A 56 2.49 -10.42 4.08
N GLY A 57 2.64 -9.78 2.91
CA GLY A 57 1.51 -9.44 2.05
C GLY A 57 0.64 -8.29 2.60
N GLY A 58 -0.56 -8.14 2.03
CA GLY A 58 -1.60 -7.21 2.45
C GLY A 58 -2.90 -7.93 2.82
N ALA A 59 -3.86 -7.20 3.40
CA ALA A 59 -5.14 -7.75 3.84
C ALA A 59 -5.95 -8.26 2.65
N MET A 60 -6.36 -9.52 2.69
CA MET A 60 -7.25 -10.08 1.68
C MET A 60 -8.62 -9.40 1.77
N GLY A 61 -9.18 -8.99 0.64
CA GLY A 61 -10.43 -8.21 0.57
C GLY A 61 -10.26 -6.69 0.72
N SER A 62 -9.04 -6.20 0.99
CA SER A 62 -8.75 -4.77 0.95
C SER A 62 -8.66 -4.28 -0.50
N ALA A 63 -9.49 -3.29 -0.86
CA ALA A 63 -9.43 -2.63 -2.17
C ALA A 63 -8.01 -2.08 -2.47
N PHE A 64 -7.33 -1.55 -1.45
CA PHE A 64 -5.95 -1.07 -1.59
C PHE A 64 -4.98 -2.19 -1.94
N THR A 65 -5.07 -3.34 -1.26
CA THR A 65 -4.22 -4.50 -1.53
C THR A 65 -4.47 -5.05 -2.94
N GLN A 66 -5.74 -5.04 -3.40
CA GLN A 66 -6.10 -5.45 -4.75
C GLN A 66 -5.50 -4.52 -5.81
N VAL A 67 -5.55 -3.20 -5.61
CA VAL A 67 -4.91 -2.23 -6.53
C VAL A 67 -3.40 -2.46 -6.57
N LEU A 68 -2.76 -2.62 -5.41
CA LEU A 68 -1.33 -2.90 -5.29
C LEU A 68 -0.89 -4.22 -5.93
N ALA A 69 -1.79 -5.20 -6.04
CA ALA A 69 -1.51 -6.46 -6.70
C ALA A 69 -1.51 -6.36 -8.23
N ASN A 70 -2.17 -5.34 -8.78
CA ASN A 70 -2.40 -5.17 -10.22
C ASN A 70 -1.47 -4.11 -10.86
N ILE A 71 -0.56 -3.53 -10.09
CA ILE A 71 0.45 -2.57 -10.53
C ILE A 71 1.84 -3.19 -10.46
#